data_AF-A0A954N6K6-F1
#
_entry.id   AF-A0A954N6K6-F1
#
_cell.length_a   1.000
_cell.length_b   1.000
_cell.length_c   1.000
_cell.angle_alpha   90.00
_cell.angle_beta   90.00
_cell.angle_gamma   90.00
#
_symmetry.space_group_name_H-M   'P 1'
#
loop_
_entity.id
_entity.type
_entity.pdbx_description
1 polymer ?
#
loop_
_entity_poly.entity_id
_entity_poly.type
_entity_poly.pdbx_seq_one_letter_code
_entity_poly.pdbx_strand_id
1 'polypeptide(L)'
;MEFDEDEFEESPFLSDEEIPTIDEEMISREVDFEEGMNPVPIVSILLGVACLIVFFFQIVGGTLTDLDKLIAIGALSSKHVLQGEIWRVISAGFLHGSPDHIFGNLVVLYILGMGCEHAFGRGQTLFLYVAAMIVGSLFSLTGGRVSVGASGAIFGLMGGMISLFMRHRSQLVVR
;
A
#
# COMPACT_ATOMS: atom_id res chain seq x y z
N MET A 1 -42.09 -59.72 29.04
CA MET A 1 -40.71 -59.30 28.75
C MET A 1 -40.85 -58.16 27.77
N GLU A 2 -41.19 -56.99 28.32
CA GLU A 2 -41.31 -55.73 27.62
C GLU A 2 -39.98 -55.00 27.79
N PHE A 3 -39.46 -54.47 26.69
CA PHE A 3 -38.28 -53.61 26.68
C PHE A 3 -38.74 -52.18 27.00
N ASP A 4 -38.16 -51.58 28.04
CA ASP A 4 -38.31 -50.15 28.37
C ASP A 4 -37.61 -49.32 27.28
N GLU A 5 -38.33 -48.37 26.69
CA GLU A 5 -37.84 -47.44 25.64
C GLU A 5 -37.25 -46.13 26.22
N ASP A 6 -36.97 -46.06 27.52
CA ASP A 6 -36.66 -44.81 28.23
C ASP A 6 -35.15 -44.49 28.35
N GLU A 7 -34.35 -44.76 27.32
CA GLU A 7 -32.94 -44.32 27.25
C GLU A 7 -32.63 -43.65 25.91
N PHE A 8 -33.21 -42.48 25.68
CA PHE A 8 -32.61 -41.46 24.82
C PHE A 8 -32.35 -40.23 25.68
N GLU A 9 -31.14 -40.19 26.26
CA GLU A 9 -30.58 -39.00 26.90
C GLU A 9 -30.70 -37.81 25.93
N GLU A 10 -31.46 -36.79 26.32
CA GLU A 10 -31.43 -35.49 25.69
C GLU A 10 -29.99 -34.96 25.75
N SER A 11 -29.34 -34.94 24.61
CA SER A 11 -28.05 -34.28 24.42
C SER A 11 -28.18 -32.79 24.81
N PRO A 12 -27.22 -32.20 25.53
CA PRO A 12 -27.28 -30.83 26.04
C PRO A 12 -26.97 -29.80 24.94
N PHE A 13 -27.53 -29.98 23.75
CA PHE A 13 -27.40 -29.03 22.66
C PHE A 13 -28.34 -27.86 22.92
N LEU A 14 -27.72 -26.72 23.26
CA LEU A 14 -28.09 -25.34 22.96
C LEU A 14 -29.56 -25.16 22.55
N SER A 15 -30.36 -24.54 23.43
CA SER A 15 -31.69 -24.04 23.08
C SER A 15 -31.60 -23.12 21.86
N ASP A 16 -32.54 -23.24 20.92
CA ASP A 16 -32.64 -22.42 19.69
C ASP A 16 -32.58 -20.89 19.95
N GLU A 17 -32.76 -20.47 21.21
CA GLU A 17 -32.71 -19.09 21.70
C GLU A 17 -31.28 -18.51 21.78
N GLU A 18 -30.23 -19.34 21.69
CA GLU A 18 -28.82 -18.92 21.76
C GLU A 18 -28.11 -18.86 20.41
N ILE A 19 -28.80 -19.22 19.32
CA ILE A 19 -28.25 -19.04 17.96
C ILE A 19 -28.32 -17.53 17.67
N PRO A 20 -27.18 -16.82 17.55
CA PRO A 20 -27.21 -15.41 17.18
C PRO A 20 -27.87 -15.31 15.81
N THR A 21 -29.09 -14.79 15.77
CA THR A 21 -29.77 -14.51 14.51
C THR A 21 -28.98 -13.41 13.84
N ILE A 22 -28.41 -13.70 12.67
CA ILE A 22 -27.82 -12.66 11.86
C ILE A 22 -28.98 -11.84 11.31
N ASP A 23 -29.32 -10.76 12.02
CA ASP A 23 -30.37 -9.85 11.58
C ASP A 23 -30.01 -9.24 10.23
N GLU A 24 -30.99 -9.01 9.35
CA GLU A 24 -30.77 -8.42 8.03
C GLU A 24 -30.05 -7.06 8.12
N GLU A 25 -30.19 -6.35 9.25
CA GLU A 25 -29.48 -5.10 9.57
C GLU A 25 -27.96 -5.30 9.74
N MET A 26 -27.52 -6.46 10.24
CA MET A 26 -26.10 -6.85 10.33
C MET A 26 -25.50 -7.20 8.96
N ILE A 27 -26.31 -7.76 8.05
CA ILE A 27 -25.90 -8.11 6.68
C ILE A 27 -25.91 -6.87 5.76
N SER A 28 -26.77 -5.89 6.06
CA SER A 28 -26.98 -4.69 5.24
C SER A 28 -26.25 -3.44 5.72
N ARG A 29 -25.31 -3.55 6.67
CA ARG A 29 -24.35 -2.45 6.91
C ARG A 29 -23.52 -2.24 5.65
N GLU A 30 -24.00 -1.33 4.80
CA GLU A 30 -23.20 -0.69 3.77
C GLU A 30 -21.92 -0.18 4.47
N VAL A 31 -20.78 -0.66 4.01
CA VAL A 31 -19.49 -0.15 4.50
C VAL A 31 -19.32 1.20 3.80
N ASP A 32 -19.72 2.28 4.48
CA ASP A 32 -19.45 3.63 4.01
C ASP A 32 -17.95 3.90 4.18
N PHE A 33 -17.21 3.75 3.07
CA PHE A 33 -15.76 3.98 3.03
C PHE A 33 -15.39 5.45 3.10
N GLU A 34 -16.34 6.37 2.91
CA GLU A 34 -16.12 7.81 3.01
C GLU A 34 -16.37 8.31 4.44
N GLU A 35 -17.24 7.62 5.19
CA GLU A 35 -17.58 7.93 6.58
C GLU A 35 -16.35 7.80 7.49
N GLY A 36 -15.76 8.94 7.87
CA GLY A 36 -14.58 9.00 8.73
C GLY A 36 -13.23 9.07 8.00
N MET A 37 -13.22 9.26 6.68
CA MET A 37 -11.98 9.57 5.95
C MET A 37 -11.42 10.91 6.41
N ASN A 38 -10.31 10.86 7.14
CA ASN A 38 -9.51 12.06 7.39
C ASN A 38 -8.79 12.44 6.08
N PRO A 39 -8.98 13.65 5.54
CA PRO A 39 -8.38 14.06 4.25
C PRO A 39 -6.87 14.32 4.34
N VAL A 40 -6.26 14.02 5.50
CA VAL A 40 -4.86 14.31 5.81
C VAL A 40 -4.11 12.99 5.98
N PRO A 41 -3.66 12.35 4.87
CA PRO A 41 -2.88 11.12 4.91
C PRO A 41 -1.45 11.43 5.38
N ILE A 42 -1.19 11.34 6.68
CA ILE A 42 0.06 11.85 7.28
C ILE A 42 1.28 11.12 6.69
N VAL A 43 1.21 9.80 6.51
CA VAL A 43 2.32 9.03 5.92
C VAL A 43 2.60 9.50 4.50
N SER A 44 1.58 9.67 3.66
CA SER A 44 1.77 10.13 2.27
C SER A 44 2.28 11.56 2.20
N ILE A 45 1.83 12.44 3.10
CA ILE A 45 2.34 13.81 3.19
C ILE A 45 3.83 13.80 3.56
N LEU A 46 4.22 13.03 4.58
CA LEU A 46 5.63 12.95 5.01
C LEU A 46 6.53 12.37 3.90
N LEU A 47 6.08 11.31 3.22
CA LEU A 47 6.79 10.72 2.09
C LEU A 47 6.88 11.69 0.90
N GLY A 48 5.80 12.40 0.60
CA GLY A 48 5.76 13.41 -0.45
C GLY A 48 6.70 14.58 -0.15
N VAL A 49 6.71 15.08 1.09
CA VAL A 49 7.65 16.12 1.54
C VAL A 49 9.09 15.63 1.45
N ALA A 50 9.39 14.38 1.83
CA ALA A 50 10.72 13.81 1.66
C ALA A 50 11.15 13.79 0.18
N CYS A 51 10.26 13.38 -0.74
CA CYS A 51 10.52 13.42 -2.17
C CYS A 51 10.77 14.85 -2.67
N LEU A 52 9.99 15.83 -2.21
CA LEU A 52 10.16 17.24 -2.57
C LEU A 52 11.50 17.80 -2.09
N ILE A 53 11.91 17.49 -0.86
CA ILE A 53 13.20 17.90 -0.31
C ILE A 53 14.34 17.32 -1.15
N VAL A 54 14.30 16.01 -1.43
CA VAL A 54 15.32 15.35 -2.26
C VAL A 54 15.35 15.96 -3.67
N PHE A 55 14.19 16.18 -4.27
CA PHE A 55 14.09 16.77 -5.60
C PHE A 55 14.60 18.22 -5.67
N PHE A 56 14.37 19.02 -4.62
CA PHE A 56 14.97 20.34 -4.50
C PHE A 56 16.51 20.27 -4.57
N PHE A 57 17.12 19.33 -3.85
CA PHE A 57 18.57 19.12 -3.94
C PHE A 57 19.02 18.58 -5.31
N GLN A 58 18.19 17.80 -6.01
CA GLN A 58 18.48 17.39 -7.39
C GLN A 58 18.53 18.58 -8.36
N ILE A 59 17.64 19.56 -8.20
CA ILE A 59 17.65 20.79 -8.98
C ILE A 59 18.92 21.60 -8.70
N VAL A 60 19.21 21.87 -7.42
CA VAL A 60 20.39 22.66 -7.02
C VAL A 60 21.70 21.97 -7.43
N GLY A 61 21.74 20.63 -7.35
CA GLY A 61 22.89 19.82 -7.76
C GLY A 61 23.03 19.59 -9.27
N GLY A 62 22.05 20.02 -10.08
CA GLY A 62 22.06 19.87 -11.53
C GLY A 62 22.01 18.40 -11.99
N THR A 63 21.37 17.50 -11.24
CA THR A 63 21.34 16.07 -11.55
C THR A 63 20.25 15.70 -12.55
N LEU A 64 19.29 16.60 -12.82
CA LEU A 64 18.21 16.38 -13.78
C LEU A 64 18.69 16.33 -15.24
N THR A 65 19.84 16.95 -15.52
CA THR A 65 20.43 17.03 -16.88
C THR A 65 21.68 16.17 -17.04
N ASP A 66 22.09 15.45 -16.00
CA ASP A 66 23.37 14.74 -15.94
C ASP A 66 23.16 13.39 -15.25
N LEU A 67 23.20 12.32 -16.07
CA LEU A 67 22.97 10.96 -15.61
C LEU A 67 24.06 10.49 -14.65
N ASP A 68 25.31 10.89 -14.85
CA ASP A 68 26.42 10.45 -14.00
C ASP A 68 26.30 11.05 -12.61
N LYS A 69 25.89 12.32 -12.51
CA LYS A 69 25.56 12.95 -11.22
C LYS A 69 24.34 12.31 -10.57
N LEU A 70 23.31 11.96 -11.35
CA LEU A 70 22.12 11.29 -10.84
C LEU A 70 22.46 9.90 -10.26
N ILE A 71 23.34 9.15 -10.91
CA ILE A 71 23.90 7.90 -10.40
C ILE A 71 24.73 8.18 -9.14
N ALA A 72 25.58 9.21 -9.13
CA ALA A 72 26.43 9.51 -7.97
C ALA A 72 25.62 9.76 -6.69
N ILE A 73 24.44 10.38 -6.78
CA ILE A 73 23.58 10.67 -5.62
C ILE A 73 22.64 9.53 -5.22
N GLY A 74 22.65 8.39 -5.93
CA GLY A 74 21.93 7.20 -5.49
C GLY A 74 20.84 6.66 -6.41
N ALA A 75 20.85 7.00 -7.70
CA ALA A 75 19.96 6.33 -8.65
C ALA A 75 20.22 4.82 -8.70
N LEU A 76 19.18 4.05 -9.00
CA LEU A 76 19.30 2.60 -9.06
C LEU A 76 20.12 2.21 -10.28
N SER A 77 21.19 1.45 -10.07
CA SER A 77 22.07 0.98 -11.13
C SER A 77 22.53 -0.43 -10.80
N SER A 78 22.24 -1.40 -11.68
CA SER A 78 22.59 -2.80 -11.44
C SER A 78 24.09 -3.00 -11.22
N LYS A 79 24.94 -2.25 -11.95
CA LYS A 79 26.39 -2.29 -11.76
C LYS A 79 26.81 -1.94 -10.33
N HIS A 80 26.28 -0.84 -9.78
CA HIS A 80 26.67 -0.35 -8.45
C HIS A 80 26.07 -1.22 -7.33
N VAL A 81 24.84 -1.71 -7.52
CA VAL A 81 24.22 -2.64 -6.57
C VAL A 81 25.03 -3.95 -6.48
N LEU A 82 25.49 -4.49 -7.61
CA LEU A 82 26.37 -5.67 -7.64
C LEU A 82 27.76 -5.42 -7.02
N GLN A 83 28.18 -4.15 -6.93
CA GLN A 83 29.40 -3.72 -6.25
C GLN A 83 29.21 -3.47 -4.75
N GLY A 84 28.01 -3.72 -4.21
CA GLY A 84 27.72 -3.63 -2.77
C GLY A 84 26.91 -2.38 -2.37
N GLU A 85 26.54 -1.52 -3.30
CA GLU A 85 25.77 -0.30 -3.01
C GLU A 85 24.25 -0.59 -2.88
N ILE A 86 23.89 -1.51 -1.99
CA ILE A 86 22.51 -1.99 -1.79
C ILE A 86 21.56 -0.91 -1.30
N TRP A 87 22.07 0.15 -0.68
CA TRP A 87 21.29 1.31 -0.24
C TRP A 87 20.57 2.01 -1.41
N ARG A 88 21.05 1.82 -2.64
CA ARG A 88 20.42 2.31 -3.88
C ARG A 88 19.01 1.80 -4.10
N VAL A 89 18.70 0.60 -3.57
CA VAL A 89 17.37 0.00 -3.63
C VAL A 89 16.32 0.89 -2.95
N ILE A 90 16.72 1.63 -1.91
CA ILE A 90 15.85 2.55 -1.17
C ILE A 90 16.02 3.98 -1.68
N SER A 91 17.25 4.47 -1.83
CA SER A 91 17.48 5.88 -2.19
C SER A 91 16.88 6.24 -3.54
N ALA A 92 16.92 5.33 -4.51
CA ALA A 92 16.35 5.55 -5.84
C ALA A 92 14.84 5.82 -5.79
N GLY A 93 14.14 5.32 -4.77
CA GLY A 93 12.70 5.53 -4.57
C GLY A 93 12.33 6.98 -4.26
N PHE A 94 13.29 7.82 -3.84
CA PHE A 94 13.07 9.23 -3.52
C PHE A 94 13.58 10.18 -4.61
N LEU A 95 14.47 9.71 -5.48
CA LEU A 95 14.98 10.48 -6.61
C LEU A 95 13.96 10.51 -7.74
N HIS A 96 13.93 11.61 -8.50
CA HIS A 96 13.05 11.75 -9.67
C HIS A 96 13.80 12.30 -10.87
N GLY A 97 13.49 11.79 -12.07
CA GLY A 97 14.18 12.16 -13.30
C GLY A 97 13.71 13.47 -13.92
N SER A 98 12.51 13.93 -13.58
CA SER A 98 11.91 15.14 -14.15
C SER A 98 10.80 15.73 -13.26
N PRO A 99 10.43 17.01 -13.45
CA PRO A 99 9.34 17.65 -12.69
C PRO A 99 7.97 17.01 -12.87
N ASP A 100 7.63 16.59 -14.09
CA ASP A 100 6.37 15.89 -14.41
C ASP A 100 6.32 14.51 -13.75
N HIS A 101 7.45 13.81 -13.66
CA HIS A 101 7.54 12.51 -13.01
C HIS A 101 7.28 12.61 -11.49
N ILE A 102 7.91 13.56 -10.80
CA ILE A 102 7.62 13.77 -9.37
C ILE A 102 6.18 14.24 -9.15
N PHE A 103 5.68 15.16 -9.97
CA PHE A 103 4.31 15.64 -9.86
C PHE A 103 3.29 14.50 -9.95
N GLY A 104 3.43 13.63 -10.97
CA GLY A 104 2.57 12.46 -11.13
C GLY A 104 2.62 11.52 -9.92
N ASN A 105 3.83 11.22 -9.43
CA ASN A 105 4.00 10.38 -8.25
C ASN A 105 3.36 10.99 -7.00
N LEU A 106 3.51 12.28 -6.75
CA LEU A 106 2.93 12.95 -5.57
C LEU A 106 1.41 12.95 -5.60
N VAL A 107 0.80 13.21 -6.77
CA VAL A 107 -0.66 13.18 -6.92
C VAL A 107 -1.21 11.78 -6.63
N VAL A 108 -0.63 10.75 -7.25
CA VAL A 108 -1.10 9.37 -7.05
C VAL A 108 -0.81 8.88 -5.63
N LEU A 109 0.35 9.23 -5.06
CA LEU A 109 0.71 8.91 -3.67
C LEU A 109 -0.27 9.54 -2.67
N TYR A 110 -0.73 10.76 -2.92
CA TYR A 110 -1.72 11.40 -2.07
C TYR A 110 -3.07 10.68 -2.15
N ILE A 111 -3.56 10.42 -3.36
CA ILE A 111 -4.88 9.77 -3.59
C ILE A 111 -4.89 8.35 -3.00
N LEU A 112 -3.94 7.50 -3.40
CA LEU A 112 -3.86 6.13 -2.88
C LEU A 112 -3.50 6.11 -1.40
N GLY A 113 -2.69 7.07 -0.96
CA GLY A 113 -2.34 7.32 0.42
C GLY A 113 -3.54 7.51 1.33
N MET A 114 -4.48 8.37 0.94
CA MET A 114 -5.74 8.57 1.67
C MET A 114 -6.50 7.27 1.83
N GLY A 115 -6.71 6.53 0.74
CA GLY A 115 -7.42 5.26 0.78
C GLY A 115 -6.72 4.21 1.64
N CYS A 116 -5.40 4.03 1.46
CA CYS A 116 -4.61 3.07 2.22
C CYS A 116 -4.53 3.43 3.71
N GLU A 117 -4.29 4.69 4.05
CA GLU A 117 -4.13 5.09 5.45
C GLU A 117 -5.47 5.02 6.19
N HIS A 118 -6.59 5.28 5.50
CA HIS A 118 -7.92 5.06 6.03
C HIS A 118 -8.23 3.57 6.21
N ALA A 119 -7.96 2.73 5.21
CA ALA A 119 -8.31 1.31 5.24
C ALA A 119 -7.39 0.44 6.12
N PHE A 120 -6.09 0.72 6.13
CA PHE A 120 -5.07 -0.11 6.78
C PHE A 120 -4.43 0.57 7.99
N GLY A 121 -4.62 1.88 8.14
CA GLY A 121 -3.89 2.68 9.11
C GLY A 121 -2.46 3.03 8.68
N ARG A 122 -1.83 3.90 9.47
CA ARG A 122 -0.53 4.52 9.16
C ARG A 122 0.61 3.52 9.05
N GLY A 123 0.74 2.62 10.03
CA GLY A 123 1.84 1.67 10.10
C GLY A 123 1.84 0.67 8.95
N GLN A 124 0.66 0.13 8.61
CA GLN A 124 0.51 -0.82 7.50
C GLN A 124 0.71 -0.14 6.15
N THR A 125 0.23 1.10 5.99
CA THR A 125 0.46 1.90 4.77
C THR A 125 1.95 2.17 4.56
N LEU A 126 2.67 2.58 5.61
CA LEU A 126 4.11 2.80 5.54
C LEU A 126 4.87 1.51 5.23
N PHE A 127 4.51 0.40 5.89
CA PHE A 127 5.12 -0.90 5.61
C PHE A 127 4.89 -1.32 4.16
N LEU A 128 3.65 -1.23 3.67
CA LEU A 128 3.30 -1.58 2.30
C LEU A 128 4.10 -0.72 1.29
N TYR A 129 4.18 0.59 1.54
CA TYR A 129 4.95 1.52 0.71
C TYR A 129 6.44 1.11 0.65
N VAL A 130 7.08 0.89 1.80
CA VAL A 130 8.52 0.54 1.85
C VAL A 130 8.78 -0.86 1.25
N ALA A 131 7.94 -1.84 1.56
CA ALA A 131 8.08 -3.19 1.01
C ALA A 131 7.93 -3.18 -0.51
N ALA A 132 6.92 -2.47 -1.03
CA ALA A 132 6.71 -2.33 -2.46
C ALA A 132 7.81 -1.53 -3.16
N MET A 133 8.37 -0.50 -2.51
CA MET A 133 9.55 0.20 -3.01
C MET A 133 10.72 -0.76 -3.22
N ILE A 134 11.02 -1.58 -2.22
CA ILE A 134 12.12 -2.55 -2.29
C ILE A 134 11.87 -3.56 -3.41
N VAL A 135 10.68 -4.18 -3.44
CA VAL A 135 10.32 -5.15 -4.47
C VAL A 135 10.35 -4.53 -5.88
N GLY A 136 9.82 -3.32 -6.04
CA GLY A 136 9.84 -2.59 -7.30
C GLY A 136 11.26 -2.26 -7.76
N SER A 137 12.13 -1.83 -6.86
CA SER A 137 13.55 -1.62 -7.14
C SER A 137 14.23 -2.93 -7.54
N LEU A 138 14.02 -4.03 -6.82
CA LEU A 138 14.57 -5.33 -7.18
C LEU A 138 14.10 -5.80 -8.56
N PHE A 139 12.82 -5.61 -8.88
CA PHE A 139 12.29 -5.89 -10.20
C PHE A 139 12.95 -5.01 -11.27
N SER A 140 13.13 -3.71 -11.00
CA SER A 140 13.79 -2.78 -11.92
C SER A 140 15.24 -3.15 -12.23
N LEU A 141 15.96 -3.83 -11.32
CA LEU A 141 17.33 -4.29 -11.56
C LEU A 141 17.42 -5.32 -12.69
N THR A 142 16.35 -6.09 -12.93
CA THR A 142 16.28 -7.09 -14.00
C THR A 142 16.28 -6.45 -15.39
N GLY A 143 15.81 -5.20 -15.50
CA GLY A 143 15.78 -4.45 -16.75
C GLY A 143 17.13 -3.84 -17.16
N GLY A 144 18.13 -3.84 -16.27
CA GLY A 144 19.49 -3.36 -16.56
C GLY A 144 19.64 -1.85 -16.83
N ARG A 145 18.55 -1.07 -16.71
CA ARG A 145 18.53 0.38 -16.93
C ARG A 145 18.66 1.11 -15.60
N VAL A 146 19.20 2.34 -15.66
CA VAL A 146 19.17 3.24 -14.50
C VAL A 146 17.72 3.64 -14.23
N SER A 147 17.30 3.60 -12.96
CA SER A 147 15.92 3.86 -12.56
C SER A 147 15.86 4.72 -11.30
N VAL A 148 14.81 5.53 -11.20
CA VAL A 148 14.49 6.41 -10.08
C VAL A 148 12.97 6.54 -9.97
N GLY A 149 12.47 6.92 -8.80
CA GLY A 149 11.08 7.31 -8.58
C GLY A 149 10.36 6.45 -7.56
N ALA A 150 9.33 7.04 -6.94
CA ALA A 150 8.48 6.40 -5.95
C ALA A 150 7.46 5.41 -6.56
N SER A 151 7.41 5.28 -7.89
CA SER A 151 6.36 4.55 -8.63
C SER A 151 6.23 3.09 -8.20
N GLY A 152 7.32 2.39 -7.89
CA GLY A 152 7.27 1.02 -7.38
C GLY A 152 6.51 0.90 -6.05
N ALA A 153 6.71 1.86 -5.15
CA ALA A 153 6.01 1.95 -3.88
C ALA A 153 4.52 2.26 -4.09
N ILE A 154 4.23 3.20 -4.99
CA ILE A 154 2.87 3.63 -5.35
C ILE A 154 2.07 2.48 -5.99
N PHE A 155 2.68 1.68 -6.86
CA PHE A 155 2.03 0.48 -7.41
C PHE A 155 1.71 -0.56 -6.33
N GLY A 156 2.52 -0.64 -5.27
CA GLY A 156 2.19 -1.45 -4.09
C GLY A 156 0.94 -0.96 -3.36
N LEU A 157 0.84 0.35 -3.11
CA LEU A 157 -0.37 0.95 -2.54
C LEU A 157 -1.60 0.68 -3.42
N MET A 158 -1.45 0.83 -4.73
CA MET A 158 -2.50 0.52 -5.71
C MET A 158 -2.95 -0.94 -5.61
N GLY A 159 -1.99 -1.87 -5.58
CA GLY A 159 -2.26 -3.30 -5.39
C GLY A 159 -2.97 -3.60 -4.07
N GLY A 160 -2.59 -2.91 -2.98
CA GLY A 160 -3.27 -2.98 -1.69
C GLY A 160 -4.73 -2.57 -1.78
N MET A 161 -5.01 -1.41 -2.41
CA MET A 161 -6.38 -0.93 -2.63
C MET A 161 -7.19 -1.90 -3.49
N ILE A 162 -6.63 -2.39 -4.60
CA ILE A 162 -7.28 -3.39 -5.45
C ILE A 162 -7.61 -4.65 -4.64
N SER A 163 -6.68 -5.14 -3.82
CA SER A 163 -6.90 -6.31 -2.97
C SER A 163 -8.05 -6.10 -1.98
N LEU A 164 -8.12 -4.92 -1.37
CA LEU A 164 -9.22 -4.54 -0.47
C LEU A 164 -10.56 -4.55 -1.19
N PHE A 165 -10.65 -3.89 -2.36
CA PHE A 165 -11.87 -3.83 -3.15
C PHE A 165 -12.31 -5.21 -3.65
N MET A 166 -11.37 -6.06 -4.06
CA MET A 166 -11.68 -7.43 -4.48
C MET A 166 -12.25 -8.27 -3.33
N ARG A 167 -11.78 -8.08 -2.10
CA ARG A 167 -12.27 -8.80 -0.91
C ARG A 167 -13.65 -8.34 -0.47
N HIS A 168 -13.96 -7.05 -0.59
CA HIS A 168 -15.23 -6.46 -0.14
C HIS A 168 -16.20 -6.18 -1.30
N ARG A 169 -15.97 -6.77 -2.48
CA ARG A 169 -16.75 -6.55 -3.70
C ARG A 169 -18.24 -6.84 -3.56
N SER A 170 -18.63 -7.67 -2.59
CA SER A 170 -20.03 -8.04 -2.32
C SER A 170 -20.75 -7.08 -1.36
N GLN A 171 -20.04 -6.10 -0.78
CA GLN A 171 -20.56 -5.13 0.20
C GLN A 171 -20.50 -3.69 -0.33
N LEU A 172 -20.03 -3.48 -1.56
CA LEU A 172 -19.92 -2.17 -2.20
C LEU A 172 -21.18 -1.87 -3.00
N VAL A 173 -22.07 -1.07 -2.43
CA VAL A 173 -23.19 -0.45 -3.16
C VAL A 173 -22.71 0.93 -3.63
N VAL A 174 -22.48 1.10 -4.93
CA VAL A 174 -22.24 2.43 -5.51
C VAL A 174 -23.61 3.02 -5.83
N ARG A 175 -24.03 4.04 -5.06
CA ARG A 175 -25.23 4.82 -5.35
C ARG A 175 -24.91 6.03 -6.23
#